data_AF-Q1IVJ2-F1
#
_entry.id   AF-Q1IVJ2-F1
#
_cell.length_a   1.000
_cell.length_b   1.000
_cell.length_c   1.000
_cell.angle_alpha   90.00
_cell.angle_beta   90.00
_cell.angle_gamma   90.00
#
_symmetry.space_group_name_H-M   'P 1'
#
loop_
_entity.id
_entity.type
_entity.pdbx_description
1 polymer ?
#
loop_
_entity_poly.entity_id
_entity_poly.type
_entity_poly.pdbx_seq_one_letter_code
_entity_poly.pdbx_strand_id
1 'polypeptide(L)'
;MRSPSHSVFVLLARSIKHFAFADLFLLFVAGFFWGFAKGWPQGIFAAFFQIGLLPILAIGEVFKDPTSHNLWPLEFVMYGFMGGVGAFGAALGLALKSSRIGARQTTA
;
A
#
# COMPACT_ATOMS: atom_id res chain seq x y z
N MET A 1 3.48 -35.13 3.32
CA MET A 1 2.74 -33.86 3.49
C MET A 1 3.61 -32.74 2.96
N ARG A 2 3.24 -32.11 1.83
CA ARG A 2 4.02 -30.99 1.26
C ARG A 2 3.81 -29.76 2.14
N SER A 3 4.88 -29.26 2.75
CA SER A 3 4.88 -27.96 3.42
C SER A 3 4.35 -26.90 2.45
N PRO A 4 3.34 -26.08 2.81
CA PRO A 4 2.77 -25.08 1.91
C PRO A 4 3.69 -23.85 1.89
N SER A 5 4.97 -24.04 1.56
CA SER A 5 5.95 -22.97 1.41
C SER A 5 5.65 -22.01 0.24
N HIS A 6 4.62 -22.30 -0.56
CA HIS A 6 4.18 -21.51 -1.71
C HIS A 6 2.77 -20.91 -1.55
N SER A 7 2.16 -21.00 -0.37
CA SER A 7 0.86 -20.36 -0.14
C SER A 7 1.03 -18.84 -0.05
N VAL A 8 0.19 -18.09 -0.77
CA VAL A 8 0.17 -16.61 -0.74
C VAL A 8 0.07 -16.09 0.70
N PHE A 9 -0.70 -16.78 1.54
CA PHE A 9 -0.85 -16.48 2.97
C PHE A 9 0.47 -16.62 3.75
N VAL A 10 1.27 -17.65 3.48
CA VAL A 10 2.57 -17.87 4.16
C VAL A 10 3.60 -16.81 3.75
N LEU A 11 3.58 -16.40 2.47
CA LEU A 11 4.43 -15.33 1.97
C LEU A 11 4.08 -14.00 2.65
N LEU A 12 2.79 -13.67 2.72
CA LEU A 12 2.26 -12.47 3.37
C LEU A 12 2.60 -12.41 4.86
N ALA A 13 2.37 -13.50 5.59
CA ALA A 13 2.68 -13.59 7.01
C ALA A 13 4.18 -13.33 7.28
N ARG A 14 5.09 -13.82 6.42
CA ARG A 14 6.53 -13.52 6.53
C ARG A 14 6.85 -12.05 6.24
N SER A 15 6.22 -11.47 5.22
CA SER A 15 6.47 -10.08 4.82
C SER A 15 6.04 -9.07 5.90
N ILE A 16 4.98 -9.37 6.65
CA ILE A 16 4.48 -8.50 7.73
C ILE A 16 5.35 -8.63 8.99
N LYS A 17 5.87 -9.83 9.27
CA LYS A 17 6.59 -10.13 10.53
C LYS A 17 7.92 -9.38 10.70
N HIS A 18 8.49 -8.87 9.62
CA HIS A 18 9.75 -8.12 9.61
C HIS A 18 9.60 -6.66 9.18
N PHE A 19 8.37 -6.13 9.27
CA PHE A 19 8.08 -4.77 8.84
C PHE A 19 8.87 -3.75 9.66
N ALA A 20 9.76 -3.02 8.99
CA ALA A 20 10.62 -2.00 9.56
C ALA A 20 10.16 -0.60 9.14
N PHE A 21 10.63 0.42 9.87
CA PHE A 21 10.35 1.82 9.52
C PHE A 21 10.83 2.18 8.10
N ALA A 22 11.89 1.52 7.61
CA ALA A 22 12.37 1.65 6.24
C ALA A 22 11.30 1.28 5.20
N ASP A 23 10.40 0.34 5.50
CA ASP A 23 9.34 -0.08 4.58
C ASP A 23 8.28 1.02 4.40
N LEU A 24 8.04 1.85 5.42
CA LEU A 24 7.17 3.03 5.28
C LEU A 24 7.78 4.06 4.31
N PHE A 25 9.10 4.24 4.37
CA PHE A 25 9.80 5.11 3.42
C PHE A 25 9.72 4.56 1.99
N LEU A 26 9.91 3.25 1.83
CA LEU A 26 9.76 2.60 0.52
C LEU A 26 8.33 2.71 -0.02
N LEU A 27 7.30 2.52 0.82
CA LEU A 27 5.90 2.73 0.46
C LEU A 27 5.63 4.17 0.01
N PHE A 28 6.17 5.15 0.73
CA PHE A 28 6.08 6.55 0.36
C PHE A 28 6.74 6.81 -1.01
N VAL A 29 7.97 6.33 -1.22
CA VAL A 29 8.71 6.53 -2.48
C VAL A 29 8.01 5.83 -3.66
N ALA A 30 7.54 4.59 -3.46
CA ALA A 30 6.78 3.86 -4.46
C ALA A 30 5.48 4.61 -4.83
N GLY A 31 4.76 5.11 -3.82
CA GLY A 31 3.60 5.96 -3.99
C GLY A 31 3.92 7.21 -4.82
N PHE A 32 5.00 7.92 -4.48
CA PHE A 32 5.46 9.10 -5.22
C PHE A 32 5.66 8.83 -6.70
N PHE A 33 6.37 7.76 -7.06
CA PHE A 33 6.55 7.39 -8.46
C PHE A 33 5.24 7.04 -9.15
N TRP A 34 4.30 6.41 -8.44
CA TRP A 34 2.96 6.13 -8.96
C TRP A 34 2.10 7.36 -9.19
N GLY A 35 2.09 8.29 -8.25
CA GLY A 35 1.44 9.59 -8.42
C GLY A 35 2.00 10.37 -9.59
N PHE A 36 3.33 10.40 -9.72
CA PHE A 36 4.00 11.09 -10.82
C PHE A 36 3.74 10.42 -12.18
N ALA A 37 3.85 9.09 -12.26
CA ALA A 37 3.69 8.36 -13.51
C ALA A 37 2.24 8.37 -14.00
N LYS A 38 1.29 7.99 -13.13
CA LYS A 38 -0.11 7.75 -13.53
C LYS A 38 -1.01 8.97 -13.35
N GLY A 39 -0.69 9.90 -12.45
CA GLY A 39 -1.53 11.04 -12.18
C GLY A 39 -2.80 10.68 -11.40
N TRP A 40 -3.74 11.64 -11.30
CA TRP A 40 -5.01 11.45 -10.61
C TRP A 40 -6.06 10.81 -11.53
N PRO A 41 -6.92 9.90 -11.01
CA PRO A 41 -6.91 9.30 -9.67
C PRO A 41 -6.07 8.01 -9.55
N GLN A 42 -5.63 7.45 -10.67
CA GLN A 42 -5.11 6.08 -10.73
C GLN A 42 -3.83 5.89 -9.92
N GLY A 43 -2.94 6.89 -9.87
CA GLY A 43 -1.71 6.83 -9.08
C GLY A 43 -1.98 6.75 -7.58
N ILE A 44 -3.01 7.44 -7.08
CA ILE A 44 -3.35 7.45 -5.66
C ILE A 44 -4.01 6.15 -5.25
N PHE A 45 -4.98 5.66 -6.02
CA PHE A 45 -5.61 4.36 -5.74
C PHE A 45 -4.62 3.21 -5.83
N ALA A 46 -3.75 3.21 -6.85
CA ALA A 46 -2.75 2.17 -6.99
C ALA A 46 -1.75 2.17 -5.82
N ALA A 47 -1.38 3.34 -5.29
CA ALA A 47 -0.50 3.45 -4.13
C ALA A 47 -1.18 3.01 -2.82
N PHE A 48 -2.45 3.41 -2.60
CA PHE A 48 -3.20 3.05 -1.40
C PHE A 48 -3.47 1.54 -1.32
N PHE A 49 -3.96 0.96 -2.42
CA PHE A 49 -4.43 -0.43 -2.43
C PHE A 49 -3.33 -1.48 -2.46
N GLN A 50 -2.05 -1.10 -2.61
CA GLN A 50 -0.91 -2.03 -2.43
C GLN A 50 -0.92 -2.69 -1.05
N ILE A 51 -1.25 -1.93 -0.01
CA ILE A 51 -1.35 -2.42 1.37
C ILE A 51 -2.78 -2.30 1.91
N GLY A 52 -3.55 -1.30 1.45
CA GLY A 52 -4.91 -1.09 1.92
C GLY A 52 -5.90 -2.22 1.58
N LEU A 53 -5.55 -3.17 0.70
CA LEU A 53 -6.36 -4.36 0.42
C LEU A 53 -6.03 -5.57 1.31
N LEU A 54 -4.96 -5.52 2.12
CA LEU A 54 -4.61 -6.60 3.04
C LEU A 54 -5.74 -6.95 4.04
N PRO A 55 -6.54 -6.00 4.55
CA PRO A 55 -7.72 -6.31 5.35
C PRO A 55 -8.68 -7.30 4.67
N ILE A 56 -8.84 -7.26 3.35
CA ILE A 56 -9.73 -8.18 2.62
C ILE A 56 -9.22 -9.62 2.71
N LEU A 57 -7.90 -9.80 2.62
CA LEU A 57 -7.27 -11.10 2.79
C LEU A 57 -7.36 -11.59 4.24
N ALA A 58 -7.19 -10.67 5.21
CA ALA A 58 -7.34 -10.99 6.64
C ALA A 58 -8.76 -11.46 6.98
N ILE A 59 -9.80 -10.87 6.38
CA ILE A 59 -11.19 -11.34 6.54
C ILE A 59 -11.32 -12.81 6.09
N GLY A 60 -10.72 -13.18 4.94
CA GLY A 60 -10.71 -14.55 4.46
C GLY A 60 -10.00 -15.52 5.40
N GLU A 61 -8.95 -15.05 6.08
CA GLU A 61 -8.21 -15.85 7.06
C GLU A 61 -9.00 -16.02 8.38
N VAL A 62 -9.72 -14.99 8.84
CA VAL A 62 -10.64 -15.08 9.99
C VAL A 62 -11.74 -16.14 9.76
N PHE A 63 -12.30 -16.24 8.56
CA PHE A 63 -13.28 -17.29 8.25
C PHE A 63 -12.69 -18.71 8.29
N LYS A 64 -11.39 -18.84 8.01
CA LYS A 64 -10.68 -20.13 8.02
C LYS A 64 -10.23 -20.53 9.42
N ASP A 65 -9.75 -19.58 10.21
CA ASP A 65 -9.33 -19.78 11.60
C ASP A 65 -9.64 -18.52 12.45
N PRO A 66 -10.78 -18.50 13.15
CA PRO A 66 -11.20 -17.35 13.97
C PRO A 66 -10.27 -17.04 15.14
N THR A 67 -9.43 -17.99 15.55
CA THR A 67 -8.55 -17.81 16.72
C THR A 67 -7.22 -17.14 16.39
N SER A 68 -6.89 -17.02 15.10
CA SER A 68 -5.61 -16.52 14.61
C SER A 68 -5.50 -14.97 14.59
N HIS A 69 -6.62 -14.24 14.59
CA HIS A 69 -6.67 -12.78 14.43
C HIS A 69 -7.44 -12.07 15.54
N ASN A 70 -7.00 -12.20 16.79
CA ASN A 70 -7.59 -11.48 17.93
C ASN A 70 -7.33 -9.95 17.91
N LEU A 71 -6.51 -9.45 16.98
CA LEU A 71 -6.15 -8.03 16.85
C LEU A 71 -6.69 -7.39 15.56
N TRP A 72 -7.65 -8.03 14.89
CA TRP A 72 -8.14 -7.62 13.58
C TRP A 72 -8.53 -6.13 13.43
N PRO A 73 -9.13 -5.42 14.41
CA PRO A 73 -9.45 -4.01 14.24
C PRO A 73 -8.19 -3.14 14.23
N LEU A 74 -7.19 -3.49 15.04
CA LEU A 74 -5.91 -2.79 15.09
C LEU A 74 -5.12 -3.01 13.79
N GLU A 75 -5.08 -4.24 13.30
CA GLU A 75 -4.44 -4.58 12.03
C GLU A 75 -5.05 -3.78 10.87
N PHE A 76 -6.37 -3.59 10.86
CA PHE A 76 -7.04 -2.81 9.81
C PHE A 76 -6.63 -1.34 9.84
N VAL A 77 -6.53 -0.75 11.03
CA VAL A 77 -6.04 0.62 11.20
C VAL A 77 -4.60 0.74 10.73
N MET A 78 -3.75 -0.23 11.06
CA MET A 78 -2.35 -0.24 10.62
C MET A 78 -2.22 -0.35 9.10
N TYR A 79 -2.95 -1.26 8.45
CA TYR A 79 -2.95 -1.38 6.99
C TYR A 79 -3.50 -0.14 6.31
N GLY A 80 -4.55 0.47 6.88
CA GLY A 80 -5.09 1.75 6.41
C GLY A 80 -4.06 2.88 6.51
N PHE A 81 -3.34 2.97 7.63
CA PHE A 81 -2.26 3.94 7.82
C PHE A 81 -1.13 3.73 6.80
N MET A 82 -0.67 2.49 6.62
CA MET A 82 0.38 2.15 5.65
C MET A 82 -0.05 2.45 4.20
N GLY A 83 -1.30 2.13 3.85
CA GLY A 83 -1.89 2.54 2.57
C GLY A 83 -1.94 4.07 2.43
N GLY A 84 -2.27 4.78 3.51
CA GLY A 84 -2.24 6.23 3.60
C GLY A 84 -0.85 6.83 3.34
N VAL A 85 0.22 6.21 3.84
CA VAL A 85 1.61 6.63 3.57
C VAL A 85 1.93 6.54 2.08
N GLY A 86 1.54 5.45 1.41
CA GLY A 86 1.68 5.32 -0.05
C GLY A 86 0.86 6.37 -0.81
N ALA A 87 -0.40 6.57 -0.41
CA ALA A 87 -1.28 7.59 -1.00
C ALA A 87 -0.73 9.01 -0.85
N PHE A 88 -0.12 9.33 0.31
CA PHE A 88 0.52 10.60 0.57
C PHE A 88 1.72 10.84 -0.36
N GLY A 89 2.58 9.83 -0.53
CA GLY A 89 3.65 9.87 -1.53
C GLY A 89 3.10 10.16 -2.93
N ALA A 90 2.04 9.44 -3.33
CA ALA A 90 1.40 9.63 -4.63
C ALA A 90 0.80 11.03 -4.81
N ALA A 91 0.21 11.62 -3.77
CA ALA A 91 -0.28 13.00 -3.81
C ALA A 91 0.84 14.00 -4.11
N LEU A 92 2.03 13.82 -3.51
CA LEU A 92 3.19 14.67 -3.79
C LEU A 92 3.74 14.48 -5.20
N GLY A 93 3.84 13.23 -5.67
CA GLY A 93 4.25 12.94 -7.04
C GLY A 93 3.30 13.54 -8.08
N LEU A 94 2.00 13.48 -7.80
CA LEU A 94 0.96 14.12 -8.60
C LEU A 94 1.12 15.64 -8.62
N ALA A 95 1.27 16.28 -7.45
CA ALA A 95 1.43 17.72 -7.34
C ALA A 95 2.63 18.21 -8.18
N LEU A 96 3.77 17.52 -8.06
CA LEU A 96 4.97 17.84 -8.84
C LEU A 96 4.74 17.71 -10.35
N LYS A 97 4.03 16.67 -10.79
CA LYS A 97 3.66 16.49 -12.20
C LYS A 97 2.80 17.64 -12.70
N SER A 98 1.76 17.99 -11.94
CA SER A 98 0.82 19.06 -12.28
C SER A 98 1.52 20.42 -12.37
N SER A 99 2.43 20.73 -11.46
CA SER A 99 3.23 21.96 -11.53
C SER A 99 4.12 22.03 -12.78
N ARG A 100 4.70 20.90 -13.22
CA ARG A 100 5.49 20.84 -14.46
C ARG A 100 4.65 21.01 -15.72
N ILE A 101 3.43 20.49 -15.74
CA ILE A 101 2.52 20.66 -16.87
C ILE A 101 2.07 22.13 -16.96
N GLY A 102 1.69 22.74 -15.84
CA GLY A 102 1.31 24.16 -15.80
C GLY A 102 2.43 25.09 -16.26
N ALA A 103 3.67 24.82 -15.82
CA ALA A 103 4.83 25.61 -16.23
C ALA A 103 5.17 25.49 -17.73
N ARG A 104 4.84 24.37 -18.39
CA ARG A 104 5.04 24.22 -19.84
C ARG A 104 4.01 24.99 -20.68
N GLN A 105 2.80 25.20 -20.15
CA GLN A 105 1.74 25.91 -20.87
C GLN A 105 1.94 27.43 -20.89
N THR A 106 2.68 27.99 -19.93
CA THR A 106 2.98 29.43 -19.87
C THR A 106 4.20 29.85 -20.68
N THR A 107 5.00 28.90 -21.16
CA THR A 107 6.23 29.15 -21.96
C THR A 107 6.07 28.84 -23.45
N ALA A 108 4.88 28.41 -23.88
CA ALA A 108 4.54 28.11 -25.27
C ALA A 108 3.64 29.21 -25.83
#